data_AF-A0A2E6VCG4-F1
#
_entry.id   AF-A0A2E6VCG4-F1
#
_cell.length_a   1.000
_cell.length_b   1.000
_cell.length_c   1.000
_cell.angle_alpha   90.00
_cell.angle_beta   90.00
_cell.angle_gamma   90.00
#
_symmetry.space_group_name_H-M   'P 1'
#
loop_
_entity.id
_entity.type
_entity.pdbx_description
1 polymer ?
#
loop_
_entity_poly.entity_id
_entity_poly.type
_entity_poly.pdbx_seq_one_letter_code
_entity_poly.pdbx_strand_id
1 'polypeptide(L)'
;MKKPLLITLLFLAFVFGCDEPLCIFPKEPQLPNKEFPIGSTESYYYVDLSAEINNEPRDNDYDYYFDVVGLPAGMDYFVNYRTISLEGTPEVSGIFDIIIYLDVEGPFRNDYDDPDVLCNYGTSKTYTLIIE
;
A
#
# COMPACT_ATOMS: atom_id res chain seq x y z
N MET A 1 -59.17 4.62 18.63
CA MET A 1 -57.88 4.16 19.19
C MET A 1 -56.83 4.29 18.09
N LYS A 2 -55.77 5.06 18.38
CA LYS A 2 -54.71 5.46 17.46
C LYS A 2 -53.61 4.40 17.47
N LYS A 3 -52.89 4.24 16.35
CA LYS A 3 -51.62 3.51 16.09
C LYS A 3 -51.75 2.34 15.09
N PRO A 4 -51.82 2.63 13.78
CA PRO A 4 -51.21 1.74 12.79
C PRO A 4 -50.08 2.41 11.99
N LEU A 5 -49.71 3.67 12.30
CA LEU A 5 -48.73 4.42 11.51
C LEU A 5 -47.26 4.14 11.89
N LEU A 6 -47.01 3.49 13.03
CA LEU A 6 -45.64 3.28 13.54
C LEU A 6 -44.97 2.02 12.97
N ILE A 7 -45.75 1.07 12.44
CA ILE A 7 -45.24 -0.23 11.95
C ILE A 7 -44.78 -0.12 10.49
N THR A 8 -45.36 0.79 9.71
CA THR A 8 -45.01 1.00 8.29
C THR A 8 -43.68 1.75 8.10
N LEU A 9 -43.23 2.52 9.10
CA LEU A 9 -41.97 3.27 9.01
C LEU A 9 -40.73 2.39 9.27
N LEU A 10 -40.89 1.26 9.96
CA LEU A 10 -39.79 0.34 10.28
C LEU A 10 -39.42 -0.58 9.09
N PHE A 11 -40.35 -0.78 8.14
CA PHE A 11 -40.11 -1.62 6.95
C PHE A 11 -39.41 -0.87 5.80
N LEU A 12 -39.44 0.47 5.78
CA LEU A 12 -38.75 1.24 4.73
C LEU A 12 -37.23 1.38 4.94
N ALA A 13 -36.72 1.03 6.13
CA ALA A 13 -35.28 1.09 6.41
C ALA A 13 -34.49 -0.13 5.90
N PHE A 14 -35.18 -1.18 5.44
CA PHE A 14 -34.55 -2.42 4.96
C PHE A 14 -34.36 -2.51 3.43
N VAL A 15 -34.77 -1.49 2.67
CA VAL A 15 -34.68 -1.47 1.20
C VAL A 15 -33.49 -0.66 0.65
N PHE A 16 -32.69 -0.04 1.51
CA PHE A 16 -31.35 0.36 1.12
C PHE A 16 -30.45 -0.86 1.29
N GLY A 17 -30.35 -1.67 0.24
CA GLY A 17 -29.27 -2.64 0.12
C GLY A 17 -27.95 -1.93 0.39
N CYS A 18 -27.09 -2.53 1.23
CA CYS A 18 -25.74 -2.06 1.41
C CYS A 18 -24.95 -2.30 0.12
N ASP A 19 -25.13 -1.47 -0.89
CA ASP A 19 -24.04 -1.21 -1.81
C ASP A 19 -23.03 -0.43 -0.96
N GLU A 20 -21.94 -1.10 -0.54
CA GLU A 20 -20.82 -0.39 0.07
C GLU A 20 -20.44 0.72 -0.91
N PRO A 21 -20.46 1.99 -0.51
CA PRO A 21 -20.04 3.04 -1.41
C PRO A 21 -18.56 2.82 -1.66
N LEU A 22 -18.26 2.25 -2.82
CA LEU A 22 -16.92 1.94 -3.29
C LEU A 22 -16.06 3.19 -3.03
N CYS A 23 -15.15 3.07 -2.04
CA CYS A 23 -14.14 4.07 -1.67
C CYS A 23 -14.48 5.19 -0.67
N ILE A 24 -15.58 5.13 0.11
CA ILE A 24 -15.67 6.00 1.32
C ILE A 24 -14.61 5.60 2.36
N PHE A 25 -14.32 4.30 2.46
CA PHE A 25 -13.16 3.77 3.16
C PHE A 25 -12.19 3.24 2.10
N PRO A 26 -11.06 3.93 1.86
CA PRO A 26 -10.17 3.56 0.77
C PRO A 26 -9.57 2.17 1.03
N LYS A 27 -9.72 1.29 0.03
CA LYS A 27 -9.04 0.00 -0.09
C LYS A 27 -7.99 0.12 -1.18
N GLU A 28 -6.80 0.54 -0.81
CA GLU A 28 -5.72 0.85 -1.77
C GLU A 28 -4.34 0.55 -1.17
N PRO A 29 -3.34 0.23 -2.01
CA PRO A 29 -1.96 0.02 -1.56
C PRO A 29 -1.38 1.26 -0.88
N GLN A 30 -0.58 1.03 0.15
CA GLN A 30 0.09 2.06 0.92
C GLN A 30 1.53 1.70 1.24
N LEU A 31 2.37 2.71 1.14
CA LEU A 31 3.76 2.70 1.62
C LEU A 31 3.82 3.48 2.94
N PRO A 32 4.53 2.99 3.98
CA PRO A 32 4.53 3.62 5.29
C PRO A 32 5.30 4.94 5.26
N ASN A 33 4.98 5.85 6.19
CA ASN A 33 5.86 6.98 6.48
C ASN A 33 7.07 6.45 7.26
N LYS A 34 8.28 6.68 6.76
CA LYS A 34 9.52 6.25 7.42
C LYS A 34 10.61 7.28 7.17
N GLU A 35 11.29 7.66 8.24
CA GLU A 35 12.56 8.38 8.13
C GLU A 35 13.67 7.36 7.94
N PHE A 36 14.47 7.56 6.89
CA PHE A 36 15.59 6.69 6.59
C PHE A 36 16.77 7.04 7.50
N PRO A 37 17.48 6.04 8.06
CA PRO A 37 18.72 6.31 8.76
C PRO A 37 19.74 6.96 7.79
N ILE A 38 20.62 7.78 8.34
CA ILE A 38 21.75 8.34 7.58
C ILE A 38 22.73 7.20 7.28
N GLY A 39 23.12 7.06 6.01
CA GLY A 39 24.13 6.11 5.56
C GLY A 39 25.50 6.74 5.39
N SER A 40 26.50 5.92 5.06
CA SER A 40 27.84 6.40 4.70
C SER A 40 28.40 5.64 3.51
N THR A 41 29.37 6.24 2.83
CA THR A 41 30.10 5.58 1.73
C THR A 41 31.06 4.47 2.19
N GLU A 42 31.28 4.34 3.50
CA GLU A 42 32.22 3.39 4.10
C GLU A 42 31.54 2.14 4.69
N SER A 43 30.20 2.09 4.70
CA SER A 43 29.46 1.03 5.39
C SER A 43 28.30 0.50 4.55
N TYR A 44 27.89 -0.74 4.83
CA TYR A 44 26.70 -1.32 4.21
C TYR A 44 25.44 -0.70 4.80
N TYR A 45 24.63 -0.10 3.93
CA TYR A 45 23.34 0.46 4.24
C TYR A 45 22.24 -0.59 4.08
N TYR A 46 21.26 -0.57 4.98
CA TYR A 46 20.06 -1.39 4.89
C TYR A 46 18.88 -0.63 5.51
N VAL A 47 17.78 -0.55 4.77
CA VAL A 47 16.47 -0.15 5.29
C VAL A 47 15.39 -0.93 4.55
N ASP A 48 14.33 -1.31 5.25
CA ASP A 48 13.17 -1.95 4.64
C ASP A 48 11.88 -1.15 4.82
N LEU A 49 10.89 -1.45 3.98
CA LEU A 49 9.54 -0.92 4.05
C LEU A 49 8.60 -2.08 3.82
N SER A 50 7.60 -2.24 4.68
CA SER A 50 6.51 -3.20 4.47
C SER A 50 5.30 -2.45 3.96
N ALA A 51 4.84 -2.82 2.77
CA ALA A 51 3.60 -2.32 2.19
C ALA A 51 2.39 -3.10 2.73
N GLU A 52 1.23 -2.48 2.61
CA GLU A 52 -0.07 -3.07 2.90
C GLU A 52 -1.13 -2.45 1.99
N ILE A 53 -2.26 -3.12 1.80
CA ILE A 53 -3.49 -2.55 1.25
C ILE A 53 -4.36 -2.16 2.44
N ASN A 54 -4.65 -0.86 2.53
CA ASN A 54 -5.46 -0.34 3.62
C ASN A 54 -6.86 -0.97 3.63
N ASN A 55 -7.40 -1.25 4.81
CA ASN A 55 -8.75 -1.83 4.99
C ASN A 55 -9.02 -3.13 4.20
N GLU A 56 -7.99 -3.91 3.87
CA GLU A 56 -8.11 -5.22 3.22
C GLU A 56 -7.62 -6.33 4.17
N PRO A 57 -8.51 -7.02 4.90
CA PRO A 57 -8.13 -8.10 5.81
C PRO A 57 -7.43 -9.28 5.12
N ARG A 58 -7.61 -9.42 3.81
CA ARG A 58 -7.04 -10.48 2.96
C ARG A 58 -5.91 -9.92 2.08
N ASP A 59 -5.15 -8.98 2.63
CA ASP A 59 -3.98 -8.34 2.00
C ASP A 59 -3.00 -9.35 1.40
N ASN A 60 -2.92 -10.55 2.01
CA ASN A 60 -2.03 -11.60 1.54
C ASN A 60 -2.46 -12.29 0.22
N ASP A 61 -3.67 -12.03 -0.28
CA ASP A 61 -4.17 -12.65 -1.51
C ASP A 61 -3.74 -11.89 -2.78
N TYR A 62 -2.94 -10.83 -2.64
CA TYR A 62 -2.44 -9.98 -3.72
C TYR A 62 -0.94 -10.18 -3.96
N ASP A 63 -0.52 -10.01 -5.21
CA ASP A 63 0.88 -9.87 -5.57
C ASP A 63 1.29 -8.40 -5.54
N TYR A 64 2.52 -8.13 -5.10
CA TYR A 64 3.07 -6.78 -4.92
C TYR A 64 4.24 -6.60 -5.86
N TYR A 65 4.18 -5.54 -6.65
CA TYR A 65 5.20 -5.16 -7.60
C TYR A 65 5.75 -3.81 -7.21
N PHE A 66 7.06 -3.78 -6.95
CA PHE A 66 7.76 -2.55 -6.60
C PHE A 66 8.70 -2.12 -7.73
N ASP A 67 8.83 -0.82 -7.89
CA ASP A 67 9.91 -0.21 -8.66
C ASP A 67 10.50 0.97 -7.88
N VAL A 68 11.80 1.22 -8.07
CA VAL A 68 12.53 2.25 -7.33
C VAL A 68 13.34 3.11 -8.27
N VAL A 69 13.18 4.43 -8.12
CA VAL A 69 13.91 5.45 -8.87
C VAL A 69 14.68 6.34 -7.90
N GLY A 70 15.91 6.71 -8.29
CA GLY A 70 16.71 7.71 -7.56
C GLY A 70 17.77 7.14 -6.60
N LEU A 71 17.95 5.82 -6.55
CA LEU A 71 19.01 5.20 -5.75
C LEU A 71 20.40 5.68 -6.21
N PRO A 72 21.32 6.00 -5.27
CA PRO A 72 22.70 6.32 -5.62
C PRO A 72 23.46 5.09 -6.11
N ALA A 73 24.58 5.30 -6.80
CA ALA A 73 25.47 4.22 -7.21
C ALA A 73 25.94 3.40 -6.00
N GLY A 74 26.06 2.08 -6.19
CA GLY A 74 26.41 1.12 -5.13
C GLY A 74 25.24 0.66 -4.26
N MET A 75 24.04 1.21 -4.48
CA MET A 75 22.80 0.78 -3.85
C MET A 75 21.90 0.04 -4.85
N ASP A 76 21.10 -0.90 -4.33
CA ASP A 76 20.06 -1.62 -5.07
C ASP A 76 18.83 -1.84 -4.17
N TYR A 77 17.79 -2.46 -4.71
CA TYR A 77 16.62 -2.88 -3.94
C TYR A 77 16.29 -4.36 -4.14
N PHE A 78 15.71 -4.97 -3.11
CA PHE A 78 15.25 -6.35 -3.16
C PHE A 78 13.83 -6.45 -2.62
N VAL A 79 12.99 -7.19 -3.35
CA VAL A 79 11.60 -7.42 -2.98
C VAL A 79 11.46 -8.81 -2.39
N ASN A 80 10.92 -8.87 -1.19
CA ASN A 80 10.45 -10.09 -0.55
C ASN A 80 8.96 -9.93 -0.24
N TYR A 81 8.14 -10.39 -1.17
CA TYR A 81 6.69 -10.31 -1.08
C TYR A 81 6.20 -8.86 -0.87
N ARG A 82 5.71 -8.51 0.33
CA ARG A 82 5.23 -7.16 0.69
C ARG A 82 6.32 -6.24 1.22
N THR A 83 7.54 -6.73 1.37
CA THR A 83 8.64 -5.97 1.94
C THR A 83 9.66 -5.67 0.85
N ILE A 84 10.01 -4.39 0.71
CA ILE A 84 11.14 -3.96 -0.11
C ILE A 84 12.28 -3.51 0.80
N SER A 85 13.49 -4.01 0.56
CA SER A 85 14.73 -3.47 1.14
C SER A 85 15.42 -2.55 0.13
N LEU A 86 16.00 -1.45 0.62
CA LEU A 86 17.00 -0.67 -0.09
C LEU A 86 18.33 -0.92 0.62
N GLU A 87 19.30 -1.48 -0.10
CA GLU A 87 20.53 -1.95 0.52
C GLU A 87 21.73 -1.91 -0.42
N GLY A 88 22.93 -1.87 0.15
CA GLY A 88 24.18 -1.75 -0.61
C GLY A 88 25.22 -0.89 0.10
N THR A 89 26.29 -0.55 -0.59
CA THR A 89 27.33 0.37 -0.10
C THR A 89 27.40 1.56 -1.05
N PRO A 90 26.84 2.72 -0.68
CA PRO A 90 26.82 3.90 -1.54
C PRO A 90 28.23 4.32 -1.99
N GLU A 91 28.37 4.69 -3.25
CA GLU A 91 29.65 5.17 -3.80
C GLU A 91 29.79 6.71 -3.71
N VAL A 92 28.70 7.42 -3.44
CA VAL A 92 28.65 8.89 -3.48
C VAL A 92 27.84 9.44 -2.31
N SER A 93 28.43 10.37 -1.56
CA SER A 93 27.73 11.16 -0.52
C SER A 93 26.77 12.16 -1.16
N GLY A 94 25.63 12.42 -0.50
CA GLY A 94 24.62 13.33 -1.01
C GLY A 94 23.25 13.15 -0.35
N ILE A 95 22.30 13.96 -0.82
CA ILE A 95 20.88 13.85 -0.47
C ILE A 95 20.15 13.39 -1.72
N PHE A 96 19.45 12.27 -1.61
CA PHE A 96 18.76 11.61 -2.73
C PHE A 96 17.27 11.52 -2.44
N ASP A 97 16.46 11.91 -3.42
CA ASP A 97 15.02 11.69 -3.42
C ASP A 97 14.74 10.34 -4.07
N ILE A 98 14.37 9.36 -3.25
CA ILE A 98 14.06 7.99 -3.65
C ILE A 98 12.56 7.87 -3.85
N ILE A 99 12.10 7.57 -5.07
CA ILE A 99 10.70 7.33 -5.35
C ILE A 99 10.47 5.83 -5.42
N ILE A 100 9.58 5.32 -4.56
CA ILE A 100 9.15 3.93 -4.60
C ILE A 100 7.73 3.92 -5.17
N TYR A 101 7.57 3.19 -6.27
CA TYR A 101 6.29 2.84 -6.86
C TYR A 101 5.86 1.48 -6.35
N LEU A 102 4.57 1.34 -6.08
CA LEU A 102 3.96 0.09 -5.67
C LEU A 102 2.68 -0.10 -6.47
N ASP A 103 2.62 -1.20 -7.21
CA ASP A 103 1.41 -1.71 -7.85
C ASP A 103 1.04 -3.08 -7.24
N VAL A 104 -0.25 -3.38 -7.17
CA VAL A 104 -0.75 -4.69 -6.73
C VAL A 104 -1.65 -5.31 -7.78
N GLU A 105 -1.63 -6.63 -7.86
CA GLU A 105 -2.57 -7.42 -8.68
C GLU A 105 -3.24 -8.48 -7.81
N GLY A 106 -4.50 -8.83 -8.14
CA GLY A 106 -5.29 -9.80 -7.39
C GLY A 106 -6.69 -9.28 -7.05
N PRO A 107 -7.40 -9.92 -6.10
CA PRO A 107 -6.94 -11.07 -5.31
C PRO A 107 -6.94 -12.36 -6.15
N PHE A 108 -5.87 -13.16 -6.06
CA PHE A 108 -5.75 -14.43 -6.77
C PHE A 108 -6.48 -15.55 -6.02
N ARG A 109 -7.82 -15.59 -6.16
CA ARG A 109 -8.67 -16.64 -5.60
C ARG A 109 -8.91 -17.79 -6.57
N ASN A 110 -9.14 -18.99 -6.03
CA ASN A 110 -9.58 -20.17 -6.79
C ASN A 110 -11.05 -20.10 -7.25
N ASP A 111 -11.81 -19.11 -6.79
CA ASP A 111 -13.20 -18.87 -7.20
C ASP A 111 -13.27 -17.64 -8.11
N TYR A 112 -13.74 -17.87 -9.34
CA TYR A 112 -13.81 -16.92 -10.46
C TYR A 112 -14.77 -15.72 -10.25
N ASP A 113 -15.38 -15.58 -9.06
CA ASP A 113 -16.56 -14.74 -8.84
C ASP A 113 -16.37 -13.63 -7.79
N ASP A 114 -15.16 -13.33 -7.31
CA ASP A 114 -14.96 -12.16 -6.44
C ASP A 114 -14.61 -10.94 -7.32
N PRO A 115 -15.55 -10.00 -7.54
CA PRO A 115 -15.28 -8.83 -8.35
C PRO A 115 -14.20 -8.01 -7.65
N ASP A 116 -13.18 -7.63 -8.39
CA ASP A 116 -12.06 -6.84 -7.92
C ASP A 116 -12.52 -5.57 -7.15
N VAL A 117 -12.08 -5.39 -5.90
CA VAL A 117 -12.71 -4.48 -4.90
C VAL A 117 -11.81 -3.31 -4.48
N LEU A 118 -10.64 -3.13 -5.10
CA LEU A 118 -9.76 -2.02 -4.72
C LEU A 118 -10.23 -0.70 -5.33
N CYS A 119 -9.97 0.37 -4.60
CA CYS A 119 -10.20 1.75 -5.03
C CYS A 119 -9.13 2.24 -5.99
N ASN A 120 -7.92 1.72 -5.82
CA ASN A 120 -6.76 1.97 -6.63
C ASN A 120 -5.82 0.77 -6.47
N TYR A 121 -5.07 0.45 -7.53
CA TYR A 121 -4.12 -0.66 -7.58
C TYR A 121 -2.67 -0.18 -7.47
N GLY A 122 -2.45 1.13 -7.50
CA GLY A 122 -1.11 1.71 -7.50
C GLY A 122 -0.98 2.88 -6.54
N THR A 123 0.21 3.03 -5.97
CA THR A 123 0.62 4.18 -5.17
C THR A 123 2.10 4.47 -5.39
N SER A 124 2.54 5.65 -4.94
CA SER A 124 3.97 5.96 -4.90
C SER A 124 4.27 6.88 -3.73
N LYS A 125 5.52 6.84 -3.27
CA LYS A 125 6.01 7.71 -2.21
C LYS A 125 7.47 8.06 -2.42
N THR A 126 7.80 9.32 -2.15
CA THR A 126 9.17 9.83 -2.11
C THR A 126 9.72 9.76 -0.68
N TYR A 127 10.93 9.23 -0.55
CA TYR A 127 11.72 9.17 0.67
C TYR A 127 13.04 9.93 0.47
N THR A 128 13.58 10.50 1.54
CA THR A 128 14.88 11.16 1.49
C THR A 128 15.94 10.23 2.06
N LEU A 129 16.96 9.89 1.27
CA LEU A 129 18.15 9.18 1.69
C LEU A 129 19.32 10.15 1.81
N ILE A 130 19.96 10.19 2.97
CA ILE A 130 21.15 11.01 3.23
C ILE A 130 22.34 10.07 3.38
N ILE A 131 23.37 10.28 2.56
CA ILE A 131 24.66 9.59 2.63
C ILE A 131 25.74 10.60 2.97
N GLU A 132 26.49 10.36 4.04
CA GLU A 132 27.62 11.19 4.48
C GLU A 132 28.97 10.50 4.25
#